data_AF-A0AA91JUZ7-F1
#
_entry.id   AF-A0AA91JUZ7-F1
#
_cell.length_a   1.000
_cell.length_b   1.000
_cell.length_c   1.000
_cell.angle_alpha   90.00
_cell.angle_beta   90.00
_cell.angle_gamma   90.00
#
_symmetry.space_group_name_H-M   'P 1'
#
loop_
_entity.id
_entity.type
_entity.pdbx_description
1 polymer ?
#
loop_
_entity_poly.entity_id
_entity_poly.type
_entity_poly.pdbx_seq_one_letter_code
_entity_poly.pdbx_strand_id
1 'polypeptide(L)'
;MNISNIAFVGDNHAELLPFAEKVPTFQREMTALQRKMQRSQRANNPDNFEPNFKARKGRKTVVKKGKVKKNSRQWNKSKNYHKAAAKKRELERRKAAYAKTQNRRVVNEILRHGKHIKTENVSVKGWQKRYGKAISAKSPGFVQSELIRKAENVGGSVIKFSTQTTALSQTHMDGTRIKKSLSQRVHRDVTGIPEHHRDLFSAFLSRYINQLGVGVAGYP
;
A
#
# COMPACT_ATOMS: atom_id res chain seq x y z
N MET A 1 -0.95 11.40 1.47
CA MET A 1 -1.28 9.94 1.55
C MET A 1 -0.03 9.14 1.92
N ASN A 2 -0.13 8.05 2.70
CA ASN A 2 1.03 7.19 3.00
C ASN A 2 0.81 5.72 2.55
N ILE A 3 1.71 4.80 2.91
CA ILE A 3 1.68 3.38 2.49
C ILE A 3 0.49 2.61 3.07
N SER A 4 0.03 3.00 4.26
CA SER A 4 -0.93 2.25 5.07
C SER A 4 -2.24 2.99 5.29
N ASN A 5 -2.22 4.32 5.28
CA ASN A 5 -3.33 5.18 5.66
C ASN A 5 -3.47 6.37 4.69
N ILE A 6 -4.66 6.95 4.66
CA ILE A 6 -4.95 8.23 4.04
C ILE A 6 -5.46 9.20 5.11
N ALA A 7 -4.84 10.38 5.18
CA ALA A 7 -5.34 11.48 5.98
C ALA A 7 -6.16 12.40 5.06
N PHE A 8 -7.31 12.87 5.52
CA PHE A 8 -8.08 13.90 4.84
C PHE A 8 -8.59 14.94 5.83
N VAL A 9 -8.83 16.15 5.32
CA VAL A 9 -9.38 17.28 6.06
C VAL A 9 -10.44 17.92 5.17
N GLY A 10 -11.70 17.85 5.59
CA GLY A 10 -12.82 18.62 5.06
C GLY A 10 -13.04 19.89 5.88
N ASP A 11 -14.15 20.58 5.63
CA ASP A 11 -14.46 21.86 6.27
C ASP A 11 -14.50 21.76 7.81
N ASN A 12 -15.26 20.79 8.32
CA ASN A 12 -15.49 20.62 9.77
C ASN A 12 -15.05 19.24 10.27
N HIS A 13 -14.29 18.47 9.48
CA HIS A 13 -13.89 17.10 9.82
C HIS A 13 -12.47 16.78 9.37
N ALA A 14 -11.73 16.05 10.19
CA ALA A 14 -10.38 15.61 9.88
C ALA A 14 -10.17 14.19 10.40
N GLU A 15 -9.68 13.28 9.55
CA GLU A 15 -9.56 11.88 9.92
C GLU A 15 -8.42 11.16 9.19
N LEU A 16 -7.83 10.18 9.89
CA LEU A 16 -6.81 9.29 9.38
C LEU A 16 -7.39 7.88 9.17
N LEU A 17 -7.69 7.55 7.92
CA LEU A 17 -8.34 6.30 7.55
C LEU A 17 -7.30 5.23 7.16
N PRO A 18 -7.30 4.05 7.82
CA PRO A 18 -6.42 2.94 7.43
C PRO A 18 -6.92 2.23 6.18
N PHE A 19 -5.99 1.89 5.29
CA PHE A 19 -6.31 1.05 4.13
C PHE A 19 -6.52 -0.40 4.55
N ALA A 20 -7.50 -1.02 3.89
CA ALA A 20 -7.79 -2.44 3.96
C ALA A 20 -7.78 -2.92 5.43
N GLU A 21 -8.53 -2.21 6.27
CA GLU A 21 -8.60 -2.49 7.70
C GLU A 21 -9.27 -3.84 7.95
N LYS A 22 -8.82 -4.56 8.99
CA LYS A 22 -9.40 -5.84 9.41
C LYS A 22 -9.50 -6.90 8.31
N VAL A 23 -8.66 -6.84 7.26
CA VAL A 23 -8.61 -7.87 6.21
C VAL A 23 -8.17 -9.20 6.81
N PRO A 24 -8.93 -10.30 6.63
CA PRO A 24 -8.55 -11.61 7.11
C PRO A 24 -7.18 -12.06 6.60
N THR A 25 -6.38 -12.66 7.49
CA THR A 25 -5.04 -13.14 7.17
C THR A 25 -5.04 -14.65 6.93
N PHE A 26 -5.31 -15.06 5.69
CA PHE A 26 -5.22 -16.47 5.27
C PHE A 26 -3.77 -16.99 5.12
N GLN A 27 -2.80 -16.36 5.79
CA GLN A 27 -1.38 -16.58 5.53
C GLN A 27 -0.94 -18.02 5.83
N ARG A 28 -1.43 -18.61 6.92
CA ARG A 28 -1.12 -19.98 7.32
C ARG A 28 -1.60 -20.97 6.25
N GLU A 29 -2.86 -20.88 5.85
CA GLU A 29 -3.48 -21.73 4.82
C GLU A 29 -2.81 -21.56 3.46
N MET A 30 -2.61 -20.31 3.01
CA MET A 30 -1.93 -20.02 1.74
C MET A 30 -0.50 -20.61 1.72
N THR A 31 0.22 -20.52 2.84
CA THR A 31 1.56 -21.09 2.97
C THR A 31 1.53 -22.61 2.95
N ALA A 32 0.56 -23.24 3.62
CA ALA A 32 0.38 -24.70 3.60
C ALA A 32 0.08 -25.22 2.19
N LEU A 33 -0.83 -24.55 1.47
CA LEU A 33 -1.17 -24.87 0.07
C LEU A 33 0.05 -24.68 -0.85
N GLN A 34 0.81 -23.58 -0.68
CA GLN A 34 2.02 -23.35 -1.46
C GLN A 34 3.09 -24.43 -1.22
N ARG A 35 3.28 -24.88 0.02
CA ARG A 35 4.18 -26.00 0.33
C ARG A 35 3.69 -27.30 -0.31
N LYS A 36 2.38 -27.58 -0.27
CA LYS A 36 1.78 -28.76 -0.94
C LYS A 36 2.02 -28.71 -2.46
N MET A 37 1.84 -27.56 -3.09
CA MET A 37 2.13 -27.34 -4.51
C MET A 37 3.60 -27.59 -4.82
N GLN A 38 4.52 -27.03 -4.03
CA GLN A 38 5.97 -27.22 -4.22
C GLN A 38 6.39 -28.68 -4.08
N ARG A 39 5.84 -29.43 -3.12
CA ARG A 39 6.12 -30.86 -2.96
C ARG A 39 5.66 -31.67 -4.17
N SER A 40 4.42 -31.46 -4.63
CA SER A 40 3.92 -32.15 -5.83
C SER A 40 4.70 -31.78 -7.08
N GLN A 41 5.07 -30.51 -7.25
CA GLN A 41 5.84 -30.06 -8.40
C GLN A 41 7.23 -30.71 -8.44
N ARG A 42 7.88 -30.87 -7.29
CA ARG A 42 9.20 -31.54 -7.20
C ARG A 42 9.10 -33.05 -7.43
N ALA A 43 8.10 -33.71 -6.86
CA ALA A 43 7.91 -35.15 -7.05
C ALA A 43 7.61 -35.51 -8.50
N ASN A 44 6.82 -34.68 -9.20
CA ASN A 44 6.42 -34.94 -10.58
C ASN A 44 7.44 -34.46 -11.62
N ASN A 45 8.45 -33.69 -11.20
CA ASN A 45 9.45 -33.11 -12.11
C ASN A 45 10.84 -33.14 -11.46
N PRO A 46 11.35 -34.31 -11.05
CA PRO A 46 12.61 -34.39 -10.31
C PRO A 46 13.78 -33.82 -11.12
N ASP A 47 13.80 -34.06 -12.43
CA ASP A 47 14.90 -33.65 -13.32
C ASP A 47 15.00 -32.14 -13.51
N ASN A 48 13.92 -31.40 -13.23
CA ASN A 48 13.88 -29.94 -13.31
C ASN A 48 14.56 -29.24 -12.13
N PHE A 49 14.97 -29.98 -11.11
CA PHE A 49 15.62 -29.41 -9.93
C PHE A 49 17.05 -29.90 -9.79
N GLU A 50 17.90 -29.02 -9.31
CA GLU A 50 19.23 -29.40 -8.86
C GLU A 50 19.15 -30.31 -7.62
N PRO A 51 20.19 -31.12 -7.35
CA PRO A 51 20.27 -31.92 -6.14
C PRO A 51 20.13 -31.08 -4.86
N ASN A 52 19.62 -31.69 -3.80
CA ASN A 52 19.62 -31.07 -2.48
C ASN A 52 21.05 -30.98 -1.96
N PHE A 53 21.36 -29.92 -1.21
CA PHE A 53 22.70 -29.70 -0.68
C PHE A 53 22.65 -29.37 0.81
N LYS A 54 23.71 -29.74 1.55
CA LYS A 54 23.88 -29.37 2.95
C LYS A 54 24.40 -27.93 3.02
N ALA A 55 23.82 -27.11 3.89
CA ALA A 55 24.26 -25.75 4.15
C ALA A 55 24.27 -25.48 5.65
N ARG A 56 25.23 -24.67 6.12
CA ARG A 56 25.18 -24.17 7.49
C ARG A 56 24.16 -23.05 7.63
N LYS A 57 23.39 -23.10 8.72
CA LYS A 57 22.50 -22.03 9.18
C LYS A 57 22.84 -21.77 10.65
N GLY A 58 23.72 -20.80 10.88
CA GLY A 58 24.40 -20.65 12.18
C GLY A 58 25.21 -21.91 12.50
N ARG A 59 25.05 -22.42 13.73
CA ARG A 59 25.74 -23.64 14.20
C ARG A 59 25.15 -24.95 13.64
N LYS A 60 23.98 -24.92 12.99
CA LYS A 60 23.28 -26.13 12.51
C LYS A 60 23.53 -26.39 11.03
N THR A 61 23.73 -27.65 10.65
CA THR A 61 23.73 -28.09 9.25
C THR A 61 22.30 -28.45 8.83
N VAL A 62 21.79 -27.82 7.78
CA VAL A 62 20.45 -28.05 7.24
C VAL A 62 20.52 -28.49 5.78
N VAL A 63 19.61 -29.39 5.37
CA VAL A 63 19.45 -29.76 3.96
C VAL A 63 18.59 -28.72 3.26
N LYS A 64 19.18 -27.97 2.32
CA LYS A 64 18.47 -27.05 1.44
C LYS A 64 18.04 -27.76 0.17
N LYS A 65 16.88 -27.36 -0.35
CA LYS A 65 16.35 -27.88 -1.62
C LYS A 65 17.07 -27.21 -2.79
N GLY A 66 17.45 -27.98 -3.81
CA GLY A 66 18.06 -27.45 -5.02
C GLY A 66 17.11 -26.52 -5.79
N LYS A 67 17.69 -25.55 -6.50
CA LYS A 67 16.96 -24.59 -7.33
C LYS A 67 16.47 -25.24 -8.62
N VAL A 68 15.61 -24.52 -9.35
CA VAL A 68 15.15 -24.96 -10.68
C VAL A 68 16.33 -24.83 -11.65
N LYS A 69 16.57 -25.86 -12.47
CA LYS A 69 17.61 -25.84 -13.50
C LYS A 69 17.25 -24.82 -14.60
N LYS A 70 18.28 -24.19 -15.18
CA LYS A 70 18.09 -23.32 -16.36
C LYS A 70 17.53 -24.18 -17.50
N ASN A 71 16.57 -23.65 -18.27
CA ASN A 71 15.90 -24.33 -19.40
C ASN A 71 14.92 -25.48 -19.06
N SER A 72 14.44 -25.60 -17.83
CA SER A 72 13.31 -26.49 -17.51
C SER A 72 12.01 -26.01 -18.17
N ARG A 73 11.64 -26.61 -19.31
CA ARG A 73 10.47 -26.18 -20.12
C ARG A 73 9.19 -26.95 -19.79
N GLN A 74 9.27 -28.24 -19.50
CA GLN A 74 8.09 -29.08 -19.27
C GLN A 74 7.79 -29.21 -17.77
N TRP A 75 6.56 -28.89 -17.39
CA TRP A 75 6.08 -28.97 -16.00
C TRP A 75 4.83 -29.85 -15.92
N ASN A 76 5.01 -31.08 -15.49
CA ASN A 76 3.91 -31.98 -15.17
C ASN A 76 3.27 -31.59 -13.83
N LYS A 77 1.99 -31.22 -13.87
CA LYS A 77 1.20 -30.82 -12.70
C LYS A 77 0.10 -31.87 -12.45
N SER A 78 0.12 -32.48 -11.28
CA SER A 78 -0.92 -33.45 -10.90
C SER A 78 -2.29 -32.78 -10.71
N LYS A 79 -3.37 -33.58 -10.79
CA LYS A 79 -4.72 -33.14 -10.38
C LYS A 79 -4.71 -32.53 -8.96
N ASN A 80 -3.92 -33.09 -8.05
CA ASN A 80 -3.78 -32.57 -6.68
C ASN A 80 -3.07 -31.21 -6.61
N TYR A 81 -2.09 -30.96 -7.49
CA TYR A 81 -1.48 -29.64 -7.64
C TYR A 81 -2.55 -28.62 -8.06
N HIS A 82 -3.35 -28.94 -9.09
CA HIS A 82 -4.40 -28.04 -9.58
C HIS A 82 -5.45 -27.75 -8.51
N LYS A 83 -5.90 -28.76 -7.74
CA LYS A 83 -6.79 -28.58 -6.60
C LYS A 83 -6.20 -27.63 -5.55
N ALA A 84 -4.92 -27.79 -5.18
CA ALA A 84 -4.26 -26.91 -4.21
C ALA A 84 -4.09 -25.47 -4.74
N ALA A 85 -3.76 -25.32 -6.02
CA ALA A 85 -3.63 -24.03 -6.69
C ALA A 85 -4.97 -23.28 -6.74
N ALA A 86 -6.07 -23.97 -7.05
CA ALA A 86 -7.41 -23.42 -7.05
C ALA A 86 -7.83 -22.92 -5.65
N LYS A 87 -7.61 -23.73 -4.60
CA LYS A 87 -7.87 -23.33 -3.21
C LYS A 87 -7.06 -22.08 -2.82
N LYS A 88 -5.78 -22.03 -3.20
CA LYS A 88 -4.92 -20.88 -2.91
C LYS A 88 -5.44 -19.62 -3.61
N ARG A 89 -5.80 -19.73 -4.89
CA ARG A 89 -6.38 -18.63 -5.68
C ARG A 89 -7.67 -18.11 -5.06
N GLU A 90 -8.51 -19.00 -4.55
CA GLU A 90 -9.77 -18.60 -3.89
C GLU A 90 -9.52 -17.82 -2.60
N LEU A 91 -8.56 -18.24 -1.77
CA LEU A 91 -8.15 -17.47 -0.58
C LEU A 91 -7.61 -16.08 -0.96
N GLU A 92 -6.77 -16.00 -2.00
CA GLU A 92 -6.26 -14.74 -2.54
C GLU A 92 -7.40 -13.84 -3.06
N ARG A 93 -8.37 -14.42 -3.77
CA ARG A 93 -9.57 -13.73 -4.27
C ARG A 93 -10.41 -13.16 -3.13
N ARG A 94 -10.72 -13.97 -2.10
CA ARG A 94 -11.47 -13.54 -0.91
C ARG A 94 -10.79 -12.38 -0.19
N LYS A 95 -9.47 -12.48 0.00
CA LYS A 95 -8.66 -11.41 0.60
C LYS A 95 -8.72 -10.12 -0.23
N ALA A 96 -8.55 -10.21 -1.54
CA ALA A 96 -8.59 -9.06 -2.45
C ALA A 96 -9.98 -8.41 -2.48
N ALA A 97 -11.05 -9.21 -2.52
CA ALA A 97 -12.43 -8.71 -2.48
C ALA A 97 -12.74 -7.97 -1.17
N TYR A 98 -12.31 -8.51 -0.03
CA TYR A 98 -12.45 -7.84 1.26
C TYR A 98 -11.68 -6.52 1.30
N ALA A 99 -10.40 -6.52 0.87
CA ALA A 99 -9.58 -5.31 0.81
C ALA A 99 -10.21 -4.22 -0.08
N LYS A 100 -10.73 -4.59 -1.26
CA LYS A 100 -11.47 -3.67 -2.15
C LYS A 100 -12.71 -3.09 -1.47
N THR A 101 -13.46 -3.92 -0.74
CA THR A 101 -14.67 -3.49 -0.03
C THR A 101 -14.33 -2.46 1.06
N GLN A 102 -13.31 -2.73 1.88
CA GLN A 102 -12.87 -1.79 2.92
C GLN A 102 -12.33 -0.49 2.32
N ASN A 103 -11.50 -0.59 1.28
CA ASN A 103 -10.98 0.59 0.61
C ASN A 103 -12.06 1.43 -0.08
N ARG A 104 -13.15 0.81 -0.56
CA ARG A 104 -14.32 1.55 -1.05
C ARG A 104 -15.04 2.31 0.05
N ARG A 105 -15.08 1.78 1.28
CA ARG A 105 -15.62 2.49 2.44
C ARG A 105 -14.79 3.71 2.76
N VAL A 106 -13.46 3.58 2.75
CA VAL A 106 -12.53 4.71 2.91
C VAL A 106 -12.79 5.81 1.87
N VAL A 107 -12.92 5.44 0.59
CA VAL A 107 -13.23 6.40 -0.48
C VAL A 107 -14.59 7.06 -0.27
N ASN A 108 -15.62 6.28 0.07
CA ASN A 108 -16.96 6.82 0.32
C ASN A 108 -16.96 7.79 1.50
N GLU A 109 -16.20 7.49 2.56
CA GLU A 109 -16.09 8.35 3.73
C GLU A 109 -15.52 9.70 3.33
N ILE A 110 -14.40 9.72 2.59
CA ILE A 110 -13.81 10.98 2.08
C ILE A 110 -14.83 11.77 1.24
N LEU A 111 -15.56 11.10 0.34
CA LEU A 111 -16.51 11.75 -0.55
C LEU A 111 -17.75 12.31 0.17
N ARG A 112 -18.08 11.84 1.38
CA ARG A 112 -19.14 12.45 2.20
C ARG A 112 -18.78 13.86 2.64
N HIS A 113 -17.49 14.15 2.77
CA HIS A 113 -16.98 15.44 3.22
C HIS A 113 -16.54 16.35 2.07
N GLY A 114 -16.62 15.89 0.81
CA GLY A 114 -16.34 16.72 -0.36
C GLY A 114 -16.09 15.94 -1.64
N LYS A 115 -16.52 16.51 -2.77
CA LYS A 115 -16.34 15.94 -4.12
C LYS A 115 -15.19 16.57 -4.92
N HIS A 116 -14.69 17.73 -4.49
CA HIS A 116 -13.51 18.39 -5.06
C HIS A 116 -12.31 18.14 -4.17
N ILE A 117 -11.40 17.27 -4.61
CA ILE A 117 -10.32 16.74 -3.78
C ILE A 117 -8.98 17.25 -4.30
N LYS A 118 -8.17 17.81 -3.41
CA LYS A 118 -6.74 18.05 -3.65
C LYS A 118 -5.94 16.91 -3.02
N THR A 119 -5.03 16.30 -3.76
CA THR A 119 -4.17 15.22 -3.23
C THR A 119 -2.75 15.31 -3.75
N GLU A 120 -1.81 14.84 -2.95
CA GLU A 120 -0.42 14.64 -3.36
C GLU A 120 -0.31 13.65 -4.52
N ASN A 121 0.54 13.97 -5.50
CA ASN A 121 0.92 13.08 -6.59
C ASN A 121 1.98 12.07 -6.11
N VAL A 122 1.55 11.08 -5.33
CA VAL A 122 2.43 10.03 -4.80
C VAL A 122 2.66 8.90 -5.80
N SER A 123 3.92 8.44 -5.92
CA SER A 123 4.26 7.32 -6.79
C SER A 123 4.00 5.96 -6.13
N VAL A 124 2.83 5.38 -6.40
CA VAL A 124 2.49 4.01 -5.95
C VAL A 124 3.47 2.98 -6.53
N LYS A 125 3.94 3.18 -7.76
CA LYS A 125 4.98 2.33 -8.39
C LYS A 125 6.29 2.37 -7.60
N GLY A 126 6.70 3.56 -7.13
CA GLY A 126 7.87 3.73 -6.26
C GLY A 126 7.69 3.05 -4.90
N TRP A 127 6.49 3.07 -4.33
CA TRP A 127 6.19 2.32 -3.11
C TRP A 127 6.14 0.81 -3.35
N GLN A 128 5.64 0.33 -4.48
CA GLN A 128 5.60 -1.09 -4.80
C GLN A 128 7.01 -1.70 -4.87
N LYS A 129 7.99 -0.97 -5.42
CA LYS A 129 9.40 -1.41 -5.45
C LYS A 129 9.99 -1.58 -4.05
N ARG A 130 9.64 -0.69 -3.11
CA ARG A 130 10.20 -0.68 -1.73
C ARG A 130 9.42 -1.55 -0.75
N TYR A 131 8.09 -1.59 -0.89
CA TYR A 131 7.14 -2.12 0.09
C TYR A 131 6.12 -3.07 -0.55
N GLY A 132 6.49 -3.79 -1.61
CA GLY A 132 5.56 -4.55 -2.47
C GLY A 132 4.56 -5.45 -1.73
N LYS A 133 4.99 -6.14 -0.66
CA LYS A 133 4.08 -6.95 0.17
C LYS A 133 3.02 -6.12 0.89
N ALA A 134 3.42 -5.00 1.49
CA ALA A 134 2.50 -4.10 2.19
C ALA A 134 1.55 -3.41 1.20
N ILE A 135 2.07 -2.92 0.08
CA ILE A 135 1.28 -2.28 -0.98
C ILE A 135 0.27 -3.25 -1.60
N SER A 136 0.65 -4.50 -1.85
CA SER A 136 -0.29 -5.51 -2.33
C SER A 136 -1.40 -5.80 -1.31
N ALA A 137 -1.09 -5.80 -0.01
CA ALA A 137 -2.08 -6.03 1.04
C ALA A 137 -3.02 -4.83 1.25
N LYS A 138 -2.49 -3.61 1.22
CA LYS A 138 -3.21 -2.37 1.53
C LYS A 138 -3.89 -1.74 0.30
N SER A 139 -3.37 -2.00 -0.90
CA SER A 139 -3.91 -1.54 -2.18
C SER A 139 -4.18 -0.03 -2.29
N PRO A 140 -3.22 0.86 -1.93
CA PRO A 140 -3.40 2.31 -2.06
C PRO A 140 -3.65 2.78 -3.50
N GLY A 141 -3.10 2.07 -4.50
CA GLY A 141 -3.36 2.36 -5.91
C GLY A 141 -4.84 2.19 -6.28
N PHE A 142 -5.51 1.19 -5.70
CA PHE A 142 -6.96 1.02 -5.88
C PHE A 142 -7.76 2.17 -5.25
N VAL A 143 -7.36 2.63 -4.06
CA VAL A 143 -8.00 3.79 -3.41
C VAL A 143 -7.90 5.03 -4.30
N GLN A 144 -6.71 5.31 -4.86
CA GLN A 144 -6.53 6.46 -5.76
C GLN A 144 -7.42 6.37 -7.00
N SER A 145 -7.43 5.22 -7.69
CA SER A 145 -8.25 5.05 -8.89
C SER A 145 -9.74 5.13 -8.57
N GLU A 146 -10.17 4.53 -7.46
CA GLU A 146 -11.58 4.50 -7.07
C GLU A 146 -12.06 5.88 -6.57
N LEU A 147 -11.18 6.66 -5.93
CA LEU A 147 -11.45 8.03 -5.51
C LEU A 147 -11.68 8.95 -6.71
N ILE A 148 -10.79 8.89 -7.72
CA ILE A 148 -10.94 9.65 -8.97
C ILE A 148 -12.25 9.29 -9.65
N ARG A 149 -12.46 7.99 -9.91
CA ARG A 149 -13.65 7.48 -10.58
C ARG A 149 -14.95 7.91 -9.89
N LYS A 150 -15.01 7.82 -8.56
CA LYS A 150 -16.23 8.17 -7.81
C LYS A 150 -16.43 9.67 -7.68
N ALA A 151 -15.37 10.45 -7.55
CA ALA A 151 -15.48 11.91 -7.56
C ALA A 151 -16.03 12.40 -8.90
N GLU A 152 -15.47 11.93 -10.02
CA GLU A 152 -15.95 12.26 -11.38
C GLU A 152 -17.42 11.87 -11.59
N ASN A 153 -17.81 10.68 -11.14
CA ASN A 153 -19.19 10.20 -11.24
C ASN A 153 -20.22 11.11 -10.53
N VAL A 154 -19.83 11.91 -9.54
CA VAL A 154 -20.71 12.84 -8.83
C VAL A 154 -20.48 14.31 -9.24
N GLY A 155 -19.84 14.53 -10.39
CA GLY A 155 -19.49 15.86 -10.91
C GLY A 155 -18.40 16.57 -10.09
N GLY A 156 -17.62 15.81 -9.33
CA GLY A 156 -16.45 16.27 -8.58
C GLY A 156 -15.17 16.25 -9.42
N SER A 157 -14.05 16.57 -8.77
CA SER A 157 -12.73 16.58 -9.42
C SER A 157 -11.63 16.17 -8.45
N VAL A 158 -10.54 15.60 -8.97
CA VAL A 158 -9.35 15.26 -8.18
C VAL A 158 -8.13 15.96 -8.76
N ILE A 159 -7.66 17.00 -8.07
CA ILE A 159 -6.48 17.77 -8.45
C ILE A 159 -5.26 17.17 -7.75
N LYS A 160 -4.25 16.82 -8.54
CA LYS A 160 -2.98 16.30 -8.02
C LYS A 160 -1.92 17.40 -7.99
N PHE A 161 -1.19 17.51 -6.90
CA PHE A 161 -0.07 18.44 -6.76
C PHE A 161 1.25 17.73 -6.43
N SER A 162 2.38 18.32 -6.81
CA SER A 162 3.69 17.71 -6.61
C SER A 162 4.06 17.64 -5.12
N THR A 163 4.58 16.48 -4.69
CA THR A 163 5.10 16.28 -3.33
C THR A 163 6.45 16.96 -3.11
N GLN A 164 7.22 17.16 -4.19
CA GLN A 164 8.58 17.70 -4.10
C GLN A 164 8.57 19.22 -3.94
N THR A 165 7.70 19.91 -4.66
CA THR A 165 7.62 21.37 -4.61
C THR A 165 6.95 21.85 -3.33
N THR A 166 5.86 21.18 -2.92
CA THR A 166 5.06 21.57 -1.75
C THR A 166 5.67 21.12 -0.43
N ALA A 167 6.30 19.95 -0.41
CA ALA A 167 6.97 19.35 0.75
C ALA A 167 6.14 19.39 2.06
N LEU A 168 4.81 19.28 1.98
CA LEU A 168 3.88 19.56 3.09
C LEU A 168 4.18 18.79 4.39
N SER A 169 4.73 17.58 4.29
CA SER A 169 5.15 16.80 5.47
C SER A 169 6.31 17.42 6.26
N GLN A 170 6.98 18.42 5.72
CA GLN A 170 8.11 19.14 6.30
C GLN A 170 7.77 20.58 6.63
N THR A 171 6.76 21.14 5.97
CA THR A 171 6.32 22.54 6.09
C THR A 171 5.67 22.81 7.45
N HIS A 172 5.92 23.99 8.00
CA HIS A 172 5.32 24.55 9.21
C HIS A 172 4.34 25.67 8.85
N MET A 173 3.57 26.18 9.83
CA MET A 173 2.59 27.25 9.58
C MET A 173 3.23 28.54 9.05
N ASP A 174 4.45 28.87 9.49
CA ASP A 174 5.23 30.02 9.04
C ASP A 174 5.86 29.83 7.64
N GLY A 175 5.64 28.67 7.01
CA GLY A 175 6.20 28.32 5.70
C GLY A 175 7.62 27.73 5.74
N THR A 176 8.27 27.69 6.91
CA THR A 176 9.59 27.05 7.05
C THR A 176 9.49 25.55 6.83
N ARG A 177 10.59 24.93 6.37
CA ARG A 177 10.64 23.50 6.05
C ARG A 177 11.72 22.80 6.87
N ILE A 178 11.28 21.92 7.76
CA ILE A 178 12.17 21.10 8.58
C ILE A 178 12.03 19.64 8.16
N LYS A 179 13.16 19.03 7.77
CA LYS A 179 13.20 17.62 7.38
C LYS A 179 12.81 16.73 8.56
N LYS A 180 11.95 15.74 8.28
CA LYS A 180 11.43 14.78 9.27
C LYS A 180 11.65 13.36 8.76
N SER A 181 11.91 12.44 9.69
CA SER A 181 12.03 11.02 9.33
C SER A 181 10.65 10.42 9.02
N LEU A 182 10.61 9.29 8.31
CA LEU A 182 9.33 8.63 7.98
C LEU A 182 8.59 8.08 9.22
N SER A 183 9.32 7.77 10.29
CA SER A 183 8.77 7.29 11.56
C SER A 183 8.21 8.42 12.43
N GLN A 184 8.68 9.66 12.26
CA GLN A 184 8.18 10.82 12.98
C GLN A 184 6.78 11.20 12.48
N ARG A 185 5.75 10.74 13.18
CA ARG A 185 4.33 10.99 12.85
C ARG A 185 3.71 12.14 13.61
N VAL A 186 4.34 12.63 14.66
CA VAL A 186 3.94 13.83 15.39
C VAL A 186 4.69 15.02 14.80
N HIS A 187 3.97 16.07 14.44
CA HIS A 187 4.50 17.36 14.03
C HIS A 187 4.42 18.32 15.21
N ARG A 188 5.55 18.94 15.52
CA ARG A 188 5.69 20.02 16.48
C ARG A 188 5.96 21.27 15.67
N ASP A 189 5.01 22.19 15.67
CA ASP A 189 5.16 23.39 14.86
C ASP A 189 6.08 24.42 15.54
N VAL A 190 6.71 25.28 14.74
CA VAL A 190 7.63 26.31 15.25
C VAL A 190 6.87 27.57 15.69
N THR A 191 5.63 27.74 15.23
CA THR A 191 4.76 28.86 15.63
C THR A 191 4.08 28.66 16.98
N GLY A 192 4.31 27.50 17.63
CA GLY A 192 3.72 27.19 18.93
C GLY A 192 2.31 26.60 18.87
N ILE A 193 1.77 26.28 17.69
CA ILE A 193 0.51 25.53 17.60
C ILE A 193 0.66 24.13 18.25
N PRO A 194 -0.38 23.61 18.92
CA PRO A 194 -0.33 22.31 19.60
C PRO A 194 0.15 21.17 18.70
N GLU A 195 0.84 20.20 19.30
CA GLU A 195 1.33 19.01 18.60
C GLU A 195 0.17 18.26 17.93
N HIS A 196 0.39 17.81 16.70
CA HIS A 196 -0.64 17.15 15.92
C HIS A 196 -0.05 16.10 14.98
N HIS A 197 -0.91 15.26 14.39
CA HIS A 197 -0.45 14.21 13.48
C HIS A 197 0.04 14.83 12.16
N ARG A 198 1.29 14.55 11.78
CA ARG A 198 1.95 15.10 10.59
C ARG A 198 1.12 14.92 9.32
N ASP A 199 0.57 13.73 9.10
CA ASP A 199 -0.16 13.46 7.86
C ASP A 199 -1.52 14.21 7.82
N LEU A 200 -2.13 14.50 8.98
CA LEU A 200 -3.33 15.33 9.07
C LEU A 200 -2.98 16.79 8.78
N PHE A 201 -1.86 17.27 9.31
CA PHE A 201 -1.39 18.63 9.03
C PHE A 201 -1.03 18.83 7.56
N SER A 202 -0.36 17.86 6.94
CA SER A 202 -0.12 17.90 5.49
C SER A 202 -1.44 17.93 4.70
N ALA A 203 -2.47 17.20 5.14
CA ALA A 203 -3.79 17.27 4.52
C ALA A 203 -4.46 18.64 4.73
N PHE A 204 -4.32 19.25 5.92
CA PHE A 204 -4.78 20.61 6.19
C PHE A 204 -4.11 21.64 5.27
N LEU A 205 -2.77 21.66 5.21
CA LEU A 205 -2.03 22.57 4.34
C LEU A 205 -2.38 22.39 2.86
N SER A 206 -2.77 21.17 2.45
CA SER A 206 -3.14 20.90 1.05
C SER A 206 -4.36 21.70 0.57
N ARG A 207 -5.22 22.15 1.49
CA ARG A 207 -6.39 22.98 1.17
C ARG A 207 -5.98 24.31 0.54
N TYR A 208 -4.86 24.86 0.99
CA TYR A 208 -4.34 26.17 0.62
C TYR A 208 -3.39 26.14 -0.59
N ILE A 209 -3.18 24.96 -1.19
CA ILE A 209 -2.42 24.87 -2.44
C ILE A 209 -3.27 25.41 -3.59
N ASN A 210 -2.79 26.48 -4.22
CA ASN A 210 -3.29 26.97 -5.50
C ASN A 210 -2.67 26.17 -6.65
N GLN A 211 -3.41 26.03 -7.77
CA GLN A 211 -3.04 25.17 -8.91
C GLN A 211 -1.66 25.47 -9.54
N LEU A 212 -1.01 26.58 -9.18
CA LEU A 212 0.26 27.06 -9.76
C LEU A 212 1.52 26.73 -8.95
N GLY A 213 1.43 26.07 -7.78
CA GLY A 213 2.64 25.69 -7.03
C GLY A 213 3.50 26.87 -6.52
N VAL A 214 2.97 28.09 -6.58
CA VAL A 214 3.58 29.31 -6.04
C VAL A 214 2.52 30.02 -5.19
N GLY A 215 2.92 30.44 -3.99
CA GLY A 215 2.13 31.35 -3.15
C GLY A 215 1.66 30.72 -1.85
N VAL A 216 2.53 30.78 -0.83
CA VAL A 216 2.08 31.01 0.54
C VAL A 216 1.63 32.48 0.55
N ALA A 217 0.35 32.71 0.27
CA ALA A 217 -0.28 34.01 0.53
C ALA A 217 -0.92 33.90 1.92
N GLY A 218 -0.72 34.94 2.73
CA GLY A 218 -0.97 34.98 4.17
C GLY A 218 -2.23 34.23 4.61
N TYR A 219 -2.06 33.43 5.65
CA TYR A 219 -3.18 32.87 6.41
C TYR A 219 -3.82 34.00 7.23
N PRO A 220 -5.16 34.07 7.31
CA PRO A 220 -5.85 34.93 8.29
C PRO A 220 -5.58 34.47 9.73
#